data_AF-G1UVP0-F1
#
_entry.id   AF-G1UVP0-F1
#
_cell.length_a   1.000
_cell.length_b   1.000
_cell.length_c   1.000
_cell.angle_alpha   90.00
_cell.angle_beta   90.00
_cell.angle_gamma   90.00
#
_symmetry.space_group_name_H-M   'P 1'
#
loop_
_entity.id
_entity.type
_entity.pdbx_description
1 polymer ?
#
loop_
_entity_poly.entity_id
_entity_poly.type
_entity_poly.pdbx_seq_one_letter_code
_entity_poly.pdbx_strand_id
1 'polypeptide(L)' 'MTENNSARPVVVSYTPKILRNMAEICEEMGVSSHVVRKWVSMGAPIAIEGMGAKRRYSAETVHLQLWREKLSS' A
#
# COMPACT_ATOMS: atom_id res chain seq x y z
N MET A 1 -11.31 -49.79 1.32
CA MET A 1 -10.23 -48.79 1.56
C MET A 1 -10.71 -47.48 0.96
N THR A 2 -11.10 -46.52 1.79
CA THR A 2 -11.59 -45.21 1.34
C THR A 2 -10.40 -44.29 1.07
N GLU A 3 -10.11 -44.04 -0.21
CA GLU A 3 -9.19 -42.97 -0.61
C GLU A 3 -9.90 -41.62 -0.43
N ASN A 4 -9.78 -41.04 0.77
CA ASN A 4 -10.08 -39.63 0.98
C ASN A 4 -8.92 -38.79 0.41
N ASN A 5 -8.78 -38.74 -0.92
CA ASN A 5 -7.90 -37.78 -1.57
C ASN A 5 -8.64 -36.45 -1.75
N SER A 6 -8.89 -35.75 -0.64
CA SER A 6 -9.41 -34.38 -0.67
C SER A 6 -8.25 -33.40 -0.74
N ALA A 7 -7.44 -33.49 -1.79
CA ALA A 7 -6.40 -32.50 -2.07
C ALA A 7 -7.10 -31.18 -2.43
N ARG A 8 -7.17 -30.26 -1.47
CA ARG A 8 -7.71 -28.91 -1.74
C ARG A 8 -6.83 -28.24 -2.80
N PRO A 9 -7.41 -27.55 -3.79
CA PRO A 9 -6.63 -26.83 -4.79
C PRO A 9 -5.78 -25.76 -4.11
N VAL A 10 -4.51 -25.64 -4.53
CA VAL A 10 -3.64 -24.53 -4.11
C VAL A 10 -4.16 -23.26 -4.79
N VAL A 11 -4.65 -22.31 -4.01
CA VAL A 11 -5.16 -21.03 -4.50
C VAL A 11 -4.12 -19.95 -4.22
N VAL A 12 -3.66 -19.27 -5.27
CA VAL A 12 -2.86 -18.05 -5.16
C VAL A 12 -3.78 -16.87 -5.38
N SER A 13 -3.83 -15.95 -4.43
CA SER A 13 -4.61 -14.71 -4.55
C SER A 13 -3.72 -13.51 -4.24
N TYR A 14 -3.95 -12.42 -4.97
CA TYR A 14 -3.41 -11.13 -4.59
C TYR A 14 -4.37 -10.51 -3.57
N THR A 15 -3.87 -10.24 -2.37
CA THR A 15 -4.61 -9.51 -1.34
C THR A 15 -4.09 -8.07 -1.32
N PRO A 16 -4.92 -7.07 -1.68
CA PRO A 16 -4.51 -5.67 -1.60
C PRO A 16 -4.05 -5.31 -0.19
N LYS A 17 -2.94 -4.59 -0.09
CA LYS A 17 -2.41 -4.15 1.20
C LYS A 17 -2.71 -2.68 1.38
N ILE A 18 -3.63 -2.41 2.30
CA ILE A 18 -4.00 -1.05 2.67
C ILE A 18 -3.12 -0.59 3.83
N LEU A 19 -2.30 0.43 3.57
CA LEU A 19 -1.49 1.16 4.53
C LEU A 19 -2.37 2.27 5.11
N ARG A 20 -2.65 2.24 6.42
CA ARG A 20 -3.71 3.02 7.08
C ARG A 20 -3.24 4.32 7.72
N ASN A 21 -1.94 4.54 7.78
CA ASN A 21 -1.36 5.73 8.38
C ASN A 21 0.04 6.02 7.81
N MET A 22 0.59 7.18 8.17
CA MET A 22 1.93 7.60 7.75
C MET A 22 3.03 6.61 8.16
N ALA A 23 2.93 5.98 9.33
CA ALA A 23 3.95 5.05 9.80
C ALA A 23 3.98 3.78 8.94
N GLU A 24 2.82 3.18 8.66
CA GLU A 24 2.70 2.03 7.76
C GLU A 24 3.25 2.34 6.36
N ILE A 25 3.00 3.55 5.83
CA ILE A 25 3.55 3.97 4.54
C ILE A 25 5.08 4.09 4.61
N CYS A 26 5.62 4.70 5.66
CA CYS A 26 7.07 4.85 5.83
C CYS A 26 7.77 3.48 5.93
N GLU A 27 7.21 2.58 6.74
CA GLU A 27 7.75 1.24 6.98
C GLU A 27 7.71 0.40 5.70
N GLU A 28 6.56 0.33 5.04
CA GLU A 28 6.39 -0.49 3.83
C GLU A 28 7.29 -0.03 2.70
N MET A 29 7.43 1.29 2.54
CA MET A 29 8.13 1.88 1.40
C MET A 29 9.61 2.14 1.69
N GLY A 30 10.07 1.97 2.93
CA GLY A 30 11.44 2.23 3.36
C GLY A 30 11.84 3.72 3.24
N VAL A 31 10.92 4.65 3.53
CA VAL A 31 11.14 6.09 3.36
C VAL A 31 10.72 6.90 4.58
N SER A 32 11.20 8.14 4.67
CA SER A 32 10.79 9.07 5.74
C SER A 32 9.44 9.73 5.44
N SER A 33 8.76 10.20 6.50
CA SER A 33 7.50 10.93 6.35
C SER A 33 7.64 12.22 5.52
N HIS A 34 8.83 12.80 5.44
CA HIS A 34 9.11 13.94 4.56
C HIS A 34 9.00 13.55 3.08
N VAL A 35 9.56 12.40 2.70
CA VAL A 35 9.45 11.85 1.34
C VAL A 35 7.98 11.56 1.00
N VAL A 36 7.23 10.95 1.91
CA VAL A 36 5.79 10.69 1.71
C VAL A 36 5.01 11.98 1.49
N ARG A 37 5.27 13.03 2.28
CA ARG A 37 4.62 14.35 2.07
C ARG A 37 4.99 14.97 0.72
N LYS A 38 6.23 14.79 0.27
CA LYS A 38 6.65 15.22 -1.07
C LYS A 38 5.89 14.44 -2.15
N TRP A 39 5.73 13.13 -2.02
CA TRP A 39 4.94 12.31 -2.96
C TRP A 39 3.49 12.78 -3.05
N VAL A 40 2.86 13.08 -1.91
CA VAL A 40 1.52 13.70 -1.88
C VAL A 40 1.48 14.98 -2.73
N SER A 41 2.45 15.89 -2.54
CA SER A 41 2.49 17.14 -3.32
C SER A 41 2.73 16.92 -4.82
N MET A 42 3.25 15.76 -5.20
CA MET A 42 3.45 15.33 -6.59
C MET A 42 2.25 14.56 -7.16
N GLY A 43 1.16 14.41 -6.41
CA GLY A 43 -0.04 13.69 -6.85
C GLY A 43 0.04 12.18 -6.72
N ALA A 44 0.83 11.65 -5.77
CA ALA A 44 0.82 10.24 -5.47
C ALA A 44 -0.57 9.76 -5.03
N PRO A 45 -0.93 8.48 -5.28
CA PRO A 45 -2.22 7.89 -4.89
C PRO A 45 -2.27 7.60 -3.38
N ILE A 46 -2.17 8.66 -2.57
CA ILE A 46 -2.22 8.65 -1.12
C ILE A 46 -3.44 9.48 -0.72
N ALA A 47 -4.46 8.83 -0.16
CA ALA A 47 -5.63 9.50 0.35
C ALA A 47 -5.28 10.28 1.63
N ILE A 48 -5.83 11.48 1.74
CA ILE A 48 -5.67 12.34 2.92
C ILE A 48 -7.05 12.76 3.41
N GLU A 49 -7.34 12.44 4.66
CA GLU A 49 -8.57 12.83 5.33
C GLU A 49 -8.27 13.74 6.53
N GLY A 50 -9.18 14.68 6.81
CA GLY A 50 -9.07 15.59 7.95
C GLY A 50 -8.20 16.83 7.69
N MET A 51 -8.09 17.70 8.69
CA MET A 51 -7.42 19.00 8.59
C MET A 51 -6.38 19.21 9.69
N GLY A 52 -5.35 20.00 9.40
CA GLY A 52 -4.29 20.36 10.34
C GLY A 52 -3.61 19.14 10.97
N ALA A 53 -3.59 19.11 12.31
CA ALA A 53 -3.00 18.03 13.10
C ALA A 53 -3.77 16.70 13.02
N LYS A 54 -5.03 16.69 12.55
CA LYS A 54 -5.87 15.49 12.44
C LYS A 54 -5.82 14.85 11.05
N ARG A 55 -4.77 15.09 10.27
CA ARG A 55 -4.59 14.45 8.96
C ARG A 55 -4.32 12.97 9.11
N ARG A 56 -5.11 12.15 8.42
CA ARG A 56 -4.92 10.71 8.27
C ARG A 56 -4.49 10.43 6.84
N TYR A 57 -3.55 9.51 6.69
CA TYR A 57 -2.97 9.14 5.40
C TYR A 57 -3.29 7.68 5.16
N SER A 58 -3.70 7.33 3.95
CA SER A 58 -3.80 5.93 3.56
C SER A 58 -3.42 5.72 2.10
N ALA A 59 -2.91 4.54 1.80
CA ALA A 59 -2.50 4.17 0.45
C ALA A 59 -2.68 2.67 0.23
N GLU A 60 -2.88 2.27 -1.02
CA GLU A 60 -2.76 0.89 -1.45
C GLU A 60 -1.33 0.68 -1.97
N THR A 61 -0.63 -0.36 -1.50
CA THR A 61 0.80 -0.56 -1.75
C THR A 61 1.15 -0.65 -3.23
N VAL A 62 0.42 -1.44 -4.02
CA VAL A 62 0.72 -1.63 -5.44
C VAL A 62 0.47 -0.36 -6.25
N HIS A 63 -0.63 0.35 -6.01
CA HIS A 63 -0.90 1.63 -6.68
C HIS A 63 0.20 2.66 -6.38
N LEU A 64 0.69 2.71 -5.14
CA LEU A 64 1.78 3.62 -4.78
C LEU A 64 3.10 3.23 -5.47
N GLN A 65 3.42 1.95 -5.58
CA GLN A 65 4.61 1.49 -6.32
C GLN A 65 4.51 1.79 -7.82
N LEU A 66 3.37 1.49 -8.45
CA LEU A 66 3.14 1.79 -9.87
C LEU A 66 3.28 3.29 -10.17
N TRP A 67 2.85 4.16 -9.26
CA TRP A 67 3.06 5.60 -9.40
C TRP A 67 4.56 5.97 -9.32
N ARG A 68 5.33 5.33 -8.42
CA ARG A 68 6.78 5.58 -8.30
C ARG A 68 7.54 5.14 -9.55
N GLU A 69 7.21 3.98 -10.12
CA GLU A 69 7.84 3.46 -11.34
C GLU A 69 7.69 4.43 -12.53
N LYS A 70 6.54 5.10 -12.63
CA LYS A 70 6.30 6.13 -13.66
C LYS A 70 7.16 7.38 -13.50
N LEU A 71 7.67 7.68 -12.30
CA LEU A 71 8.57 8.81 -12.06
C LEU A 71 10.03 8.50 -12.40
N SER A 72 10.40 7.22 -12.42
CA SER A 72 11.75 6.76 -12.79
C SER A 72 11.91 6.49 -14.29
N SER A 73 10.82 6.59 -15.06
CA SER A 73 10.79 6.36 -16.51
C SER A 73 10.97 7.64 -17.31
#